data_AF-J9DWP7-F1
#
_entry.id   AF-J9DWP7-F1
#
_cell.length_a   1.000
_cell.length_b   1.000
_cell.length_c   1.000
_cell.angle_alpha   90.00
_cell.angle_beta   90.00
_cell.angle_gamma   90.00
#
_symmetry.space_group_name_H-M   'P 1'
#
loop_
_entity.id
_entity.type
_entity.pdbx_description
1 polymer ?
#
loop_
_entity_poly.entity_id
_entity_poly.type
_entity_poly.pdbx_seq_one_letter_code
_entity_poly.pdbx_strand_id
1 'polypeptide(L)'
;SLLAEFNERLRNCDPELYNHLIDVGVKPQFYAFRWLSLLLSQEFSLPDVINIWDSLFSSPDRLRFLHWICLAMMEKVRIVLLEGDFTSCLEMLQNYHETDVGELIVNAHKMNEGCYYFKSSYNDSVKSGSSKVEINPTTKLASAFTNVLRTWSKKQ
;
A
#
# COMPACT_ATOMS: atom_id res chain seq x y z
N SER A 1 -5.95 21.29 -7.57
CA SER A 1 -7.11 20.70 -6.88
C SER A 1 -6.67 19.37 -6.32
N LEU A 2 -7.24 18.92 -5.18
CA LEU A 2 -6.81 17.70 -4.48
C LEU A 2 -6.73 16.48 -5.41
N LEU A 3 -7.76 16.28 -6.24
CA LEU A 3 -7.79 15.21 -7.24
C LEU A 3 -6.70 15.33 -8.32
N ALA A 4 -6.40 16.54 -8.79
CA ALA A 4 -5.36 16.75 -9.80
C ALA A 4 -3.96 16.47 -9.23
N GLU A 5 -3.72 16.87 -7.98
CA GLU A 5 -2.46 16.59 -7.28
C GLU A 5 -2.29 15.09 -7.01
N PHE A 6 -3.36 14.39 -6.61
CA PHE A 6 -3.36 12.94 -6.52
C PHE A 6 -3.02 12.28 -7.85
N ASN A 7 -3.69 12.68 -8.93
CA ASN A 7 -3.48 12.13 -10.26
C ASN A 7 -2.05 12.36 -10.77
N GLU A 8 -1.49 13.52 -10.51
CA GLU A 8 -0.09 13.83 -10.86
C GLU A 8 0.90 12.99 -10.03
N ARG A 9 0.60 12.72 -8.75
CA ARG A 9 1.42 11.80 -7.94
C ARG A 9 1.36 10.37 -8.46
N LEU A 10 0.18 9.87 -8.81
CA LEU A 10 0.02 8.55 -9.43
C LEU A 10 0.87 8.45 -10.70
N ARG A 11 0.80 9.45 -11.58
CA ARG A 11 1.60 9.52 -12.80
C ARG A 11 3.10 9.45 -12.54
N ASN A 12 3.59 10.12 -11.50
CA ASN A 12 5.02 10.17 -11.17
C ASN A 12 5.51 8.90 -10.44
N CYS A 13 4.66 8.28 -9.63
CA CYS A 13 5.03 7.11 -8.83
C CYS A 13 4.87 5.79 -9.59
N ASP A 14 3.81 5.65 -10.38
CA ASP A 14 3.55 4.46 -11.20
C ASP A 14 3.01 4.86 -12.59
N PRO A 15 3.91 5.26 -13.50
CA PRO A 15 3.54 5.64 -14.86
C PRO A 15 2.85 4.50 -15.64
N GLU A 16 3.19 3.24 -15.36
CA GLU A 16 2.63 2.07 -16.04
C GLU A 16 1.14 1.92 -15.71
N LEU A 17 0.78 1.91 -14.42
CA LEU A 17 -0.62 1.85 -14.00
C LEU A 17 -1.40 3.10 -14.43
N TYR A 18 -0.78 4.27 -14.34
CA TYR A 18 -1.40 5.52 -14.78
C TYR A 18 -1.81 5.47 -16.26
N ASN A 19 -0.89 5.05 -17.14
CA ASN A 19 -1.16 4.97 -18.57
C ASN A 19 -2.23 3.91 -18.86
N HIS A 20 -2.15 2.73 -18.22
CA HIS A 20 -3.17 1.69 -18.38
C HIS A 20 -4.57 2.19 -18.03
N LEU A 21 -4.74 2.87 -16.89
CA LEU A 21 -6.04 3.41 -16.47
C LEU A 21 -6.59 4.45 -17.47
N ILE A 22 -5.72 5.25 -18.08
CA ILE A 22 -6.11 6.19 -19.13
C ILE A 22 -6.55 5.44 -20.38
N ASP A 23 -5.79 4.43 -20.81
CA ASP A 23 -6.05 3.66 -22.02
C ASP A 23 -7.37 2.89 -21.92
N VAL A 24 -7.69 2.31 -20.76
CA VAL A 24 -9.00 1.69 -20.51
C VAL A 24 -10.12 2.70 -20.25
N GLY A 25 -9.82 3.99 -20.11
CA GLY A 25 -10.81 5.06 -19.93
C GLY A 25 -11.27 5.29 -18.48
N VAL A 26 -10.58 4.72 -17.49
CA VAL A 26 -10.86 4.93 -16.06
C VAL A 26 -10.29 6.27 -15.61
N LYS A 27 -11.18 7.22 -15.31
CA LYS A 27 -10.79 8.54 -14.82
C LYS A 27 -10.69 8.53 -13.29
N PRO A 28 -9.72 9.25 -12.69
CA PRO A 28 -9.62 9.45 -11.23
C PRO A 28 -10.91 9.94 -10.58
N GLN A 29 -11.73 10.67 -11.33
CA GLN A 29 -13.02 11.21 -10.88
C GLN A 29 -14.00 10.12 -10.46
N PHE A 30 -13.91 8.92 -11.04
CA PHE A 30 -14.85 7.82 -10.80
C PHE A 30 -14.62 7.08 -9.49
N TYR A 31 -13.43 7.22 -8.87
CA TYR A 31 -13.09 6.54 -7.63
C TYR A 31 -12.47 7.50 -6.60
N ALA A 32 -11.42 8.22 -6.97
CA ALA A 32 -10.61 9.01 -6.03
C ALA A 32 -11.32 10.26 -5.50
N PHE A 33 -12.30 10.83 -6.21
CA PHE A 33 -13.04 11.98 -5.67
C PHE A 33 -13.70 11.65 -4.33
N ARG A 34 -14.33 10.47 -4.24
CA ARG A 34 -15.02 9.98 -3.05
C ARG A 34 -14.02 9.63 -1.95
N TRP A 35 -12.96 8.90 -2.29
CA TRP A 35 -11.87 8.56 -1.37
C TRP A 35 -11.27 9.79 -0.68
N LEU A 36 -10.96 10.82 -1.46
CA LEU A 36 -10.31 12.03 -0.98
C LEU A 36 -11.27 12.94 -0.20
N SER A 37 -12.51 13.09 -0.68
CA SER A 37 -13.51 13.96 -0.02
C SER A 37 -14.01 13.41 1.31
N LEU A 38 -14.02 12.07 1.45
CA LEU A 38 -14.51 11.38 2.63
C LEU A 38 -13.39 10.80 3.50
N LEU A 39 -12.13 11.13 3.21
CA LEU A 39 -10.97 10.61 3.94
C LEU A 39 -11.01 9.08 4.15
N LEU A 40 -11.42 8.37 3.09
CA LEU A 40 -11.56 6.91 3.04
C LEU A 40 -12.61 6.30 3.99
N SER A 41 -13.49 7.11 4.60
CA SER A 41 -14.46 6.62 5.59
C SER A 41 -15.53 5.65 5.07
N GLN A 42 -15.66 5.53 3.75
CA GLN A 42 -16.58 4.59 3.09
C GLN A 42 -15.89 3.32 2.60
N GLU A 43 -14.55 3.28 2.57
CA GLU A 43 -13.78 2.13 2.06
C GLU A 43 -13.41 1.14 3.16
N PHE A 44 -13.41 1.59 4.41
CA PHE A 44 -12.92 0.83 5.54
C PHE A 44 -13.92 0.85 6.69
N SER A 45 -13.84 -0.16 7.54
CA SER A 45 -14.59 -0.23 8.80
C SER A 45 -14.24 0.96 9.71
N LEU A 46 -15.15 1.37 10.61
CA LEU A 46 -14.89 2.50 11.51
C LEU A 46 -13.58 2.36 12.32
N PRO A 47 -13.26 1.20 12.92
CA PRO A 47 -11.96 1.01 13.60
C PRO A 47 -10.75 1.26 12.69
N ASP A 48 -10.81 0.80 11.44
CA ASP A 48 -9.73 0.96 10.48
C ASP A 48 -9.59 2.40 9.99
N VAL A 49 -10.71 3.06 9.72
CA VAL A 49 -10.75 4.49 9.39
C VAL A 49 -10.15 5.32 10.52
N ILE A 50 -10.43 5.00 11.78
CA ILE A 50 -9.84 5.68 12.93
C ILE A 50 -8.30 5.51 12.94
N ASN A 51 -7.78 4.30 12.68
CA ASN A 51 -6.34 4.08 12.59
C ASN A 51 -5.69 4.88 11.44
N ILE A 52 -6.36 4.95 10.28
CA ILE A 52 -5.94 5.81 9.16
C ILE A 52 -5.91 7.26 9.62
N TRP A 53 -6.96 7.72 10.31
CA TRP A 53 -7.09 9.09 10.76
C TRP A 53 -6.04 9.47 11.82
N ASP A 54 -5.71 8.58 12.76
CA ASP A 54 -4.64 8.81 13.74
C ASP A 54 -3.29 9.06 13.04
N SER A 55 -2.99 8.27 12.01
CA SER A 55 -1.78 8.44 11.20
C SER A 55 -1.86 9.68 10.30
N LEU A 56 -3.04 9.98 9.76
CA LEU A 56 -3.28 11.12 8.90
C LEU A 56 -3.13 12.44 9.65
N PHE A 57 -3.74 12.56 10.83
CA PHE A 57 -3.73 13.79 11.62
C PHE A 57 -2.43 14.02 12.38
N SER A 58 -1.61 12.98 12.59
CA SER A 58 -0.26 13.12 13.12
C SER A 58 0.76 13.61 12.08
N SER A 59 0.47 13.48 10.77
CA SER A 59 1.33 13.98 9.70
C SER A 59 1.24 15.52 9.56
N PRO A 60 2.38 16.23 9.38
CA PRO A 60 2.38 17.68 9.18
C PRO A 60 1.70 18.10 7.86
N ASP A 61 1.73 17.25 6.84
CA ASP A 61 0.98 17.45 5.60
C ASP A 61 -0.03 16.31 5.41
N ARG A 62 -1.22 16.53 5.97
CA ARG A 62 -2.32 15.57 5.99
C ARG A 62 -2.78 15.21 4.58
N LEU A 63 -3.02 16.19 3.72
CA LEU A 63 -3.55 15.93 2.38
C LEU A 63 -2.53 15.19 1.51
N ARG A 64 -1.25 15.53 1.65
CA ARG A 64 -0.17 14.77 1.02
C ARG A 64 -0.11 13.34 1.52
N PHE A 65 -0.23 13.13 2.82
CA PHE A 65 -0.21 11.78 3.40
C PHE A 65 -1.42 10.96 2.97
N LEU A 66 -2.61 11.57 2.87
CA LEU A 66 -3.79 10.91 2.30
C LEU A 66 -3.53 10.41 0.88
N HIS A 67 -2.88 11.21 0.03
CA HIS A 67 -2.51 10.75 -1.31
C HIS A 67 -1.63 9.51 -1.27
N TRP A 68 -0.67 9.43 -0.34
CA TRP A 68 0.18 8.25 -0.18
C TRP A 68 -0.60 7.01 0.28
N ILE A 69 -1.60 7.18 1.15
CA ILE A 69 -2.48 6.07 1.53
C ILE A 69 -3.30 5.60 0.31
N CYS A 70 -3.88 6.51 -0.46
CA CYS A 70 -4.61 6.15 -1.68
C CYS A 70 -3.70 5.46 -2.72
N LEU A 71 -2.44 5.89 -2.85
CA LEU A 71 -1.47 5.22 -3.73
C LEU A 71 -1.08 3.84 -3.21
N ALA A 72 -0.93 3.67 -1.90
CA ALA A 72 -0.71 2.37 -1.28
C ALA A 72 -1.89 1.41 -1.53
N MET A 73 -3.13 1.92 -1.52
CA MET A 73 -4.31 1.13 -1.91
C MET A 73 -4.23 0.69 -3.37
N MET A 74 -3.90 1.61 -4.29
CA MET A 74 -3.77 1.27 -5.72
C MET A 74 -2.65 0.25 -5.97
N GLU A 75 -1.53 0.37 -5.27
CA GLU A 75 -0.42 -0.59 -5.35
C GLU A 75 -0.85 -2.00 -4.90
N LYS A 76 -1.70 -2.10 -3.88
CA LYS A 76 -2.18 -3.40 -3.38
C LYS A 76 -3.00 -4.16 -4.40
N VAL A 77 -3.76 -3.46 -5.23
CA VAL A 77 -4.59 -4.06 -6.29
C VAL A 77 -3.97 -3.92 -7.68
N ARG A 78 -2.72 -3.45 -7.77
CA ARG A 78 -2.05 -3.07 -9.03
C ARG A 78 -2.10 -4.15 -10.10
N ILE A 79 -1.79 -5.39 -9.73
CA ILE A 79 -1.75 -6.52 -10.68
C ILE A 79 -3.14 -6.70 -11.33
N VAL A 80 -4.20 -6.67 -10.52
CA VAL A 80 -5.58 -6.81 -11.01
C VAL A 80 -5.99 -5.62 -11.86
N LEU A 81 -5.54 -4.41 -11.52
CA LEU A 81 -5.81 -3.22 -12.33
C LEU A 81 -5.11 -3.29 -13.69
N LEU A 82 -3.86 -3.73 -13.76
CA LEU A 82 -3.11 -3.83 -15.03
C LEU A 82 -3.64 -4.93 -15.96
N GLU A 83 -4.18 -6.01 -15.40
CA GLU A 83 -4.78 -7.09 -16.19
C GLU A 83 -6.25 -6.81 -16.55
N GLY A 84 -6.89 -5.90 -15.82
CA GLY A 84 -8.32 -5.60 -15.94
C GLY A 84 -8.68 -4.64 -17.08
N ASP A 85 -9.93 -4.74 -17.52
CA ASP A 85 -10.57 -3.78 -18.43
C ASP A 85 -11.27 -2.65 -17.64
N PHE A 86 -11.97 -1.75 -18.34
CA PHE A 86 -12.68 -0.62 -17.72
C PHE A 86 -13.57 -1.04 -16.54
N THR A 87 -14.42 -2.06 -16.75
CA THR A 87 -15.41 -2.50 -15.76
C THR A 87 -14.72 -3.15 -14.57
N SER A 88 -13.77 -4.05 -14.82
CA SER A 88 -13.04 -4.76 -13.77
C SER A 88 -12.22 -3.81 -12.89
N CYS A 89 -11.53 -2.84 -13.52
CA CYS A 89 -10.80 -1.81 -12.81
C CYS A 89 -11.72 -0.95 -11.95
N LEU A 90 -12.85 -0.52 -12.50
CA LEU A 90 -13.77 0.36 -11.79
C LEU A 90 -14.44 -0.36 -10.62
N GLU A 91 -14.86 -1.62 -10.80
CA GLU A 91 -15.44 -2.43 -9.74
C GLU A 91 -14.43 -2.65 -8.61
N MET A 92 -13.18 -2.99 -8.93
CA MET A 92 -12.12 -3.15 -7.93
C MET A 92 -11.84 -1.86 -7.14
N LEU A 93 -11.84 -0.70 -7.82
CA LEU A 93 -11.59 0.59 -7.17
C LEU A 93 -12.81 1.13 -6.40
N GLN A 94 -14.04 0.77 -6.79
CA GLN A 94 -15.24 1.24 -6.09
C GLN A 94 -15.66 0.32 -4.94
N ASN A 95 -15.37 -0.97 -5.04
CA ASN A 95 -15.68 -1.99 -4.05
C ASN A 95 -14.39 -2.55 -3.44
N TYR A 96 -13.54 -1.65 -2.92
CA TYR A 96 -12.26 -2.03 -2.33
C TYR A 96 -12.49 -2.93 -1.11
N HIS A 97 -12.02 -4.18 -1.15
CA HIS A 97 -12.19 -5.11 -0.04
C HIS A 97 -11.14 -4.85 1.06
N GLU A 98 -11.54 -5.07 2.32
CA GLU A 98 -10.72 -4.80 3.49
C GLU A 98 -9.31 -5.40 3.34
N THR A 99 -8.31 -4.55 3.51
CA THR A 99 -6.88 -4.87 3.47
C THR A 99 -6.32 -4.51 4.84
N ASP A 100 -5.23 -5.16 5.27
CA ASP A 100 -4.52 -4.76 6.51
C ASP A 100 -4.13 -3.27 6.44
N VAL A 101 -4.87 -2.46 7.18
CA VAL A 101 -4.70 -1.01 7.23
C VAL A 101 -3.36 -0.62 7.85
N GLY A 102 -2.86 -1.41 8.80
CA GLY A 102 -1.53 -1.20 9.36
C GLY A 102 -0.45 -1.31 8.26
N GLU A 103 -0.57 -2.30 7.39
CA GLU A 103 0.34 -2.45 6.26
C GLU A 103 0.21 -1.30 5.24
N LEU A 104 -1.02 -0.85 4.96
CA LEU A 104 -1.27 0.31 4.09
C LEU A 104 -0.59 1.58 4.62
N ILE A 105 -0.77 1.88 5.91
CA ILE A 105 -0.16 3.04 6.57
C ILE A 105 1.37 2.96 6.51
N VAL A 106 1.94 1.79 6.82
CA VAL A 106 3.40 1.57 6.75
C VAL A 106 3.93 1.78 5.32
N ASN A 107 3.22 1.29 4.31
CA ASN A 107 3.62 1.49 2.91
C ASN A 107 3.49 2.96 2.50
N ALA A 108 2.44 3.66 2.94
CA ALA A 108 2.27 5.09 2.70
C ALA A 108 3.42 5.92 3.30
N HIS A 109 3.88 5.58 4.51
CA HIS A 109 5.06 6.22 5.12
C HIS A 109 6.33 5.98 4.28
N LYS A 110 6.59 4.75 3.84
CA LYS A 110 7.75 4.43 2.98
C LYS A 110 7.72 5.20 1.66
N MET A 111 6.54 5.33 1.06
CA MET A 111 6.34 6.12 -0.17
C MET A 111 6.61 7.61 0.08
N ASN A 112 6.12 8.14 1.20
CA ASN A 112 6.33 9.55 1.58
C ASN A 112 7.81 9.88 1.84
N GLU A 113 8.57 8.95 2.40
CA GLU A 113 10.01 9.09 2.68
C GLU A 113 10.88 8.88 1.43
N GLY A 114 10.29 8.48 0.29
CA GLY A 114 11.03 8.23 -0.95
C GLY A 114 11.77 6.89 -0.98
N CYS A 115 11.49 5.98 -0.03
CA CYS A 115 12.12 4.65 0.07
C CYS A 115 11.33 3.56 -0.66
N TYR A 116 10.42 3.92 -1.58
CA TYR A 116 9.52 2.98 -2.24
C TYR A 116 9.85 2.79 -3.73
N TYR A 117 9.97 1.54 -4.16
CA TYR A 117 10.07 1.15 -5.56
C TYR A 117 8.80 0.40 -5.93
N PHE A 118 8.00 0.96 -6.86
CA PHE A 118 6.88 0.23 -7.44
C PHE A 118 7.42 -1.02 -8.15
N LYS A 119 6.85 -2.18 -7.85
CA LYS A 119 7.29 -3.43 -8.47
C LYS A 119 6.93 -3.39 -9.96
N SER A 120 7.94 -3.35 -10.83
CA SER A 120 7.72 -3.51 -12.26
C SER A 120 7.11 -4.88 -12.53
N SER A 121 6.08 -4.92 -13.38
CA SER A 121 5.36 -6.14 -13.75
C SER A 121 6.22 -7.18 -14.50
N TYR A 122 7.49 -6.87 -14.78
CA TYR A 122 8.39 -7.68 -15.60
C TYR A 122 9.06 -8.87 -14.86
N ASN A 123 9.01 -8.96 -13.53
CA ASN A 123 9.82 -9.95 -12.78
C ASN A 123 9.07 -11.14 -12.15
N ASP A 124 7.75 -11.24 -12.28
CA ASP A 124 7.00 -12.34 -11.64
C ASP A 124 6.79 -13.57 -12.54
N SER A 125 7.20 -13.52 -13.82
CA SER A 125 7.15 -14.67 -14.74
C SER A 125 8.36 -15.62 -14.64
N VAL A 126 9.32 -15.41 -13.72
CA VAL A 126 10.50 -16.28 -13.53
C VAL A 126 10.54 -16.99 -12.16
N LYS A 127 9.51 -16.87 -11.31
CA LYS A 127 9.47 -17.60 -10.03
C LYS A 127 8.18 -18.38 -9.78
N SER A 128 7.85 -19.31 -10.69
CA SER A 128 7.09 -20.50 -10.33
C SER A 128 7.81 -21.75 -10.79
N GLY A 129 8.60 -22.35 -9.88
CA GLY A 129 9.41 -23.53 -10.16
C GLY A 129 10.18 -24.04 -8.94
N SER A 130 9.44 -24.38 -7.87
CA SER A 130 9.81 -25.31 -6.79
C SER A 130 11.09 -25.05 -5.96
N SER A 131 10.89 -24.59 -4.73
CA SER A 131 11.50 -25.22 -3.54
C SER A 131 10.66 -24.91 -2.31
N LYS A 132 9.96 -25.92 -1.81
CA LYS A 132 9.37 -25.94 -0.47
C LYS A 132 10.50 -25.68 0.54
N VAL A 133 10.44 -24.57 1.26
CA VAL A 133 11.09 -24.43 2.58
C VAL A 133 10.11 -23.72 3.49
N GLU A 134 9.45 -24.51 4.34
CA GLU A 134 8.80 -24.03 5.56
C GLU A 134 9.83 -23.28 6.41
N ILE A 135 9.57 -22.00 6.71
CA ILE A 135 10.28 -21.26 7.74
C ILE A 135 9.26 -20.93 8.83
N ASN A 136 9.23 -21.78 9.86
CA ASN A 136 8.51 -21.53 11.11
C ASN A 136 9.00 -20.21 11.76
N PRO A 137 8.11 -19.36 12.34
CA PRO A 137 8.52 -18.10 12.97
C PRO A 137 9.24 -18.25 14.32
N THR A 138 9.45 -19.46 14.83
CA THR A 138 9.79 -19.68 16.25
C THR A 138 11.29 -19.79 16.59
N THR A 139 12.21 -19.69 15.62
CA THR A 139 13.64 -19.97 15.90
C THR A 139 14.56 -18.75 15.98
N LYS A 140 14.12 -17.56 15.51
CA LYS A 140 14.99 -16.35 15.51
C LYS A 140 14.95 -15.53 16.80
N LEU A 141 13.85 -15.54 17.55
CA LEU A 141 13.79 -14.88 18.86
C LEU A 141 14.58 -15.65 19.93
N ALA A 142 14.53 -17.00 19.90
CA ALA A 142 15.21 -17.84 20.88
C ALA A 142 16.76 -17.73 20.83
N SER A 143 17.35 -17.53 19.65
CA SER A 143 18.80 -17.37 19.49
C SER A 143 19.29 -15.96 19.84
N ALA A 144 18.45 -14.92 19.69
CA ALA A 144 18.79 -13.56 20.09
C ALA A 144 18.79 -13.41 21.62
N PHE A 145 17.82 -14.00 22.33
CA PHE A 145 17.77 -13.94 23.80
C PHE A 145 18.87 -14.77 24.49
N THR A 146 19.33 -15.87 23.89
CA THR A 146 20.41 -16.69 24.47
C THR A 146 21.77 -15.98 24.42
N ASN A 147 22.03 -15.16 23.40
CA ASN A 147 23.28 -14.38 23.33
C ASN A 147 23.28 -13.23 24.36
N VAL A 148 22.13 -12.60 24.61
CA VAL A 148 21.99 -11.55 25.64
C VAL A 148 22.10 -12.13 27.05
N LEU A 149 21.52 -13.30 27.32
CA LEU A 149 21.65 -13.96 28.64
C LEU A 149 23.07 -14.51 28.91
N ARG A 150 23.83 -14.86 27.87
CA ARG A 150 25.22 -15.32 28.02
C ARG A 150 26.21 -14.19 28.30
N THR A 151 25.89 -12.97 27.86
CA THR A 151 26.74 -11.78 28.11
C THR A 151 26.58 -11.22 29.52
N TRP A 152 25.50 -11.54 30.23
CA TRP A 152 25.27 -11.12 31.63
C TRP A 152 25.79 -12.09 32.70
N SER A 153 26.28 -13.28 32.32
CA SER A 153 26.81 -14.29 33.27
C SER A 153 28.33 -14.28 33.42
N LYS A 154 29.07 -13.37 32.77
CA LYS A 154 30.55 -13.27 32.85
C LYS A 154 31.06 -11.97 33.50
N LYS A 155 30.24 -11.34 34.34
CA LYS A 155 30.66 -10.19 35.15
C LYS A 155 30.27 -10.38 36.63
N GLN A 156 30.84 -11.43 37.24
CA GLN A 156 31.20 -11.49 38.66
C GLN A 156 32.53 -12.23 38.77
#